data_AF-A0A679IMG7-F1
#
_entry.id   AF-A0A679IMG7-F1
#
_cell.length_a   1.000
_cell.length_b   1.000
_cell.length_c   1.000
_cell.angle_alpha   90.00
_cell.angle_beta   90.00
_cell.angle_gamma   90.00
#
_symmetry.space_group_name_H-M   'P 1'
#
loop_
_entity.id
_entity.type
_entity.pdbx_description
1 polymer ?
#
loop_
_entity_poly.entity_id
_entity_poly.type
_entity_poly.pdbx_seq_one_letter_code
_entity_poly.pdbx_strand_id
1 'polypeptide(L)' 'MNELQYESNIELLGKLRDKLQHLEESEYMTAYYKGYSINGATLEEVKEEIEQLYEEINELQTQLDDFGNNYS' A
#
# COMPACT_ATOMS: atom_id res chain seq x y z
N MET A 1 10.31 -9.08 15.70
CA MET A 1 11.07 -8.24 14.75
C MET A 1 12.43 -7.93 15.36
N ASN A 2 13.48 -7.75 14.56
CA ASN A 2 14.79 -7.23 14.97
C ASN A 2 15.09 -5.92 14.22
N GLU A 3 16.18 -5.22 14.54
CA GLU A 3 16.52 -3.92 13.93
C GLU A 3 16.61 -3.97 12.40
N LEU A 4 17.28 -4.99 11.83
CA LEU A 4 17.39 -5.14 10.37
C LEU A 4 16.02 -5.34 9.70
N GLN A 5 15.15 -6.15 10.33
CA GLN A 5 13.78 -6.36 9.86
C GLN A 5 12.94 -5.09 10.00
N TYR A 6 13.16 -4.31 11.05
CA TYR A 6 12.46 -3.04 11.26
C TYR A 6 12.79 -2.03 10.17
N GLU A 7 14.08 -1.82 9.87
CA GLU A 7 14.52 -0.96 8.77
C GLU A 7 13.95 -1.42 7.42
N SER A 8 14.01 -2.73 7.15
CA SER A 8 13.46 -3.32 5.91
C SER A 8 11.95 -3.10 5.80
N ASN A 9 11.22 -3.20 6.91
CA ASN A 9 9.77 -2.99 6.96
C ASN A 9 9.40 -1.51 6.79
N ILE A 10 10.23 -0.57 7.25
CA ILE A 10 10.06 0.87 6.99
C ILE A 10 10.20 1.16 5.49
N GLU A 11 11.22 0.59 4.83
CA GLU A 11 11.37 0.72 3.38
C GLU A 11 10.20 0.11 2.60
N LEU A 12 9.73 -1.06 3.03
CA LEU A 12 8.55 -1.71 2.45
C LEU A 12 7.30 -0.84 2.59
N LEU A 13 7.08 -0.27 3.77
CA LEU A 13 5.95 0.63 4.03
C LEU A 13 5.96 1.84 3.07
N GLY A 14 7.14 2.40 2.81
CA GLY A 14 7.30 3.47 1.80
C GLY A 14 6.85 3.02 0.41
N LYS A 15 7.35 1.86 -0.05
CA LYS A 15 6.99 1.31 -1.37
C LYS A 15 5.50 1.01 -1.51
N LEU A 16 4.86 0.48 -0.46
CA LEU A 16 3.43 0.19 -0.47
C LEU A 16 2.61 1.47 -0.55
N ARG A 17 2.99 2.53 0.17
CA ARG A 17 2.34 3.84 0.10
C ARG A 17 2.49 4.50 -1.28
N ASP A 18 3.67 4.43 -1.87
CA ASP A 18 3.91 4.94 -3.23
C ASP A 18 3.03 4.20 -4.25
N LYS A 19 2.91 2.86 -4.10
CA LYS A 19 2.04 2.05 -4.94
C LYS A 19 0.57 2.42 -4.76
N LEU A 20 0.11 2.55 -3.51
CA LEU A 20 -1.25 2.97 -3.19
C LEU A 20 -1.57 4.32 -3.83
N GLN A 21 -0.67 5.31 -3.68
CA GLN A 21 -0.85 6.62 -4.29
C GLN A 21 -0.96 6.52 -5.82
N HIS A 22 -0.14 5.70 -6.47
CA HIS A 22 -0.23 5.50 -7.92
C HIS A 22 -1.58 4.88 -8.34
N LEU A 23 -2.08 3.90 -7.58
CA LEU A 23 -3.38 3.28 -7.84
C LEU A 23 -4.52 4.30 -7.71
N GLU A 24 -4.50 5.13 -6.67
CA GLU A 24 -5.54 6.13 -6.43
C GLU A 24 -5.51 7.28 -7.44
N GLU A 25 -4.32 7.82 -7.72
CA GLU A 25 -4.17 9.02 -8.54
C GLU A 25 -4.17 8.73 -10.05
N SER A 26 -3.70 7.55 -10.46
CA SER A 26 -3.53 7.20 -11.88
C SER A 26 -4.47 6.09 -12.33
N GLU A 27 -4.40 4.91 -11.71
CA GLU A 27 -5.13 3.73 -12.20
C GLU A 27 -6.64 3.88 -12.00
N TYR A 28 -7.06 4.28 -10.80
CA TYR A 28 -8.46 4.47 -10.44
C TYR A 28 -9.08 5.57 -11.30
N MET A 29 -8.42 6.73 -11.39
CA MET A 29 -8.92 7.84 -12.20
C MET A 29 -9.03 7.45 -13.68
N THR A 30 -8.05 6.71 -14.20
CA THR A 30 -8.10 6.22 -15.58
C THR A 30 -9.24 5.23 -15.79
N ALA A 31 -9.38 4.23 -14.91
CA ALA A 31 -10.45 3.24 -14.98
C ALA A 31 -11.84 3.85 -14.82
N TYR A 32 -11.99 4.85 -13.93
CA TYR A 32 -13.24 5.56 -13.70
C TYR A 32 -13.74 6.27 -14.97
N TYR A 33 -12.84 6.93 -15.71
CA TYR A 33 -13.23 7.67 -16.92
C TYR A 33 -13.23 6.83 -18.20
N LYS A 34 -12.36 5.83 -18.31
CA LYS A 34 -12.14 5.06 -19.56
C LYS A 34 -12.68 3.63 -19.50
N GLY A 35 -13.15 3.17 -18.35
CA GLY A 35 -13.59 1.79 -18.10
C GLY A 35 -12.47 0.82 -17.75
N TYR A 36 -11.21 1.17 -18.07
CA TYR A 36 -10.01 0.40 -17.75
C TYR A 36 -8.85 1.31 -17.35
N SER A 37 -7.98 0.83 -16.47
CA SER A 37 -6.78 1.51 -15.96
C SER A 37 -5.67 1.58 -17.03
N ILE A 38 -4.52 2.19 -16.72
CA ILE A 38 -3.39 2.24 -17.66
C ILE A 38 -2.86 0.82 -17.91
N ASN A 39 -2.87 -0.02 -16.88
CA ASN A 39 -2.45 -1.43 -16.97
C ASN A 39 -3.55 -2.38 -17.47
N GLY A 40 -4.73 -1.85 -17.81
CA GLY A 40 -5.83 -2.63 -18.37
C GLY A 40 -6.73 -3.31 -17.33
N ALA A 41 -6.60 -2.97 -16.05
CA ALA A 41 -7.51 -3.44 -15.00
C ALA A 41 -8.86 -2.72 -15.07
N THR A 42 -9.92 -3.41 -14.71
CA THR A 42 -11.25 -2.81 -14.52
C THR A 42 -11.27 -1.92 -13.27
N LEU A 43 -12.27 -1.04 -13.17
CA LEU A 43 -12.45 -0.20 -11.98
C LEU A 43 -12.60 -1.02 -10.68
N GLU A 44 -13.23 -2.19 -10.76
CA GLU A 44 -13.42 -3.04 -9.59
C GLU A 44 -12.11 -3.70 -9.15
N GLU A 45 -11.34 -4.24 -10.09
CA GLU A 45 -10.01 -4.81 -9.80
C GLU A 45 -9.07 -3.77 -9.18
N VAL A 46 -9.11 -2.51 -9.66
CA VAL A 46 -8.30 -1.43 -9.06
C VAL A 46 -8.75 -1.12 -7.63
N LYS A 47 -10.06 -1.16 -7.33
CA LYS A 47 -10.55 -0.93 -5.96
C LYS A 47 -10.17 -2.08 -5.03
N GLU A 48 -10.32 -3.32 -5.49
CA GLU A 48 -9.91 -4.50 -4.72
C GLU A 48 -8.41 -4.45 -4.39
N GLU A 49 -7.56 -4.04 -5.34
CA GLU A 49 -6.13 -3.88 -5.09
C GLU A 49 -5.82 -2.75 -4.10
N ILE A 50 -6.56 -1.63 -4.18
CA ILE A 50 -6.45 -0.52 -3.21
C ILE A 50 -6.82 -0.99 -1.80
N GLU A 51 -7.94 -1.71 -1.65
CA GLU A 51 -8.39 -2.23 -0.35
C GLU A 51 -7.37 -3.19 0.26
N GLN A 52 -6.84 -4.12 -0.55
CA GLN A 52 -5.78 -5.05 -0.10
C GLN A 52 -4.52 -4.29 0.36
N LEU A 53 -4.09 -3.28 -0.39
CA LEU A 53 -2.93 -2.47 -0.02
C LEU A 53 -3.16 -1.68 1.27
N TYR A 54 -4.37 -1.17 1.50
CA TYR A 54 -4.72 -0.53 2.76
C TYR A 54 -4.60 -1.49 3.95
N GLU A 55 -5.08 -2.73 3.80
CA GLU A 55 -4.95 -3.76 4.84
C GLU A 55 -3.48 -4.09 5.11
N GLU A 56 -2.69 -4.36 4.07
CA GLU A 56 -1.25 -4.65 4.19
C GLU A 56 -0.47 -3.50 4.86
N ILE A 57 -0.75 -2.26 4.47
CA ILE A 57 -0.15 -1.07 5.06
C ILE A 57 -0.50 -0.96 6.55
N ASN A 58 -1.76 -1.15 6.92
CA ASN A 58 -2.21 -1.06 8.31
C ASN A 58 -1.58 -2.16 9.19
N GLU A 59 -1.49 -3.39 8.69
CA GLU A 59 -0.83 -4.48 9.40
C GLU A 59 0.65 -4.19 9.61
N LEU A 60 1.34 -3.72 8.57
CA LEU A 60 2.77 -3.39 8.64
C LEU A 60 3.04 -2.22 9.59
N GLN A 61 2.18 -1.19 9.57
CA GLN A 61 2.26 -0.07 10.51
C GLN A 61 2.06 -0.53 11.96
N THR A 62 1.08 -1.40 12.22
CA THR A 62 0.85 -1.95 13.56
C THR A 62 2.09 -2.69 14.06
N GLN A 63 2.70 -3.53 13.21
CA GLN A 63 3.93 -4.25 13.57
C GLN A 63 5.13 -3.33 13.85
N LEU A 64 5.26 -2.25 13.07
CA LEU A 64 6.30 -1.24 13.24
C LEU A 64 6.09 -0.42 14.51
N ASP A 65 4.86 0.00 14.80
CA ASP A 65 4.50 0.76 16.00
C ASP A 65 4.71 -0.09 17.26
N ASP A 66 4.26 -1.34 17.26
CA ASP A 66 4.48 -2.29 18.35
C ASP A 66 5.98 -2.48 18.63
N PHE A 67 6.80 -2.61 17.57
CA PHE A 67 8.23 -2.71 17.76
C PHE A 67 8.83 -1.39 18.27
N GLY A 68 8.55 -0.25 17.65
CA GLY A 68 9.10 1.05 18.04
C GLY A 68 8.76 1.46 19.48
N ASN A 69 7.56 1.11 19.95
CA ASN A 69 7.12 1.36 21.33
C ASN A 69 7.81 0.47 22.37
N ASN A 70 8.21 -0.75 22.00
CA ASN A 70 8.89 -1.68 22.92
C ASN A 70 10.37 -1.33 23.17
N TYR A 71 10.94 -0.40 22.37
CA TYR A 71 12.34 0.03 22.46
C TYR A 71 12.49 1.56 22.66
N SER A 72 11.39 2.27 22.95
CA SER A 72 11.38 3.69 23.39
C SER A 72 11.45 3.80 24.92
#